data_AF-A0A1L7W8A7-F1
#
_entry.id   AF-A0A1L7W8A7-F1
#
_cell.length_a   1.000
_cell.length_b   1.000
_cell.length_c   1.000
_cell.angle_alpha   90.00
_cell.angle_beta   90.00
_cell.angle_gamma   90.00
#
_symmetry.space_group_name_H-M   'P 1'
#
loop_
_entity.id
_entity.type
_entity.pdbx_description
1 polymer ?
#
loop_
_entity_poly.entity_id
_entity_poly.type
_entity_poly.pdbx_seq_one_letter_code
_entity_poly.pdbx_strand_id
1 'polypeptide(L)'
;MLIRLLSHLGPVLSLGTASVGAVSLKHSKRATSPASIGIGNPVLTSKWIEGSDYEQVVEFFITNSDDKNPLTWDDDLEVSVESSSLETTTPGTLIRLGPKQSAVVQVGVKNKAGVKAGTKCDAKAVVTWGSKEDPKKSTKDFSGECGIGDYQASSGSLSHHWNPDWFNDIKYGIFIHWGLYSVPAFGNKPGPKQDYAEWYGFRMTQPDFPSETYQYHREKYGENFNYDDFVSNFTAAKFDANEWMNLVADAGAQYVVPVTKHHDGWALFDFPDSVSKRSTVHYGPKRDFLKELLDAAKANHPKIRRGTYFSMPEWFNPAYVKYGWDQHYKGNYYGRPPTNPYTNKSIEYTGYVEVDDFLDDIQNPQIEALFYKYETEILWCDIGGPNKAPDVLAPWLNWARDKGRQVTFNDRCGAAGDYSTPEYAGISFKASKFESNRGLDPFSFGYNFMTTDDEYLTGEEIVNTLIDNVVNNGNLLLNMGPKPDGTIPKQQQLNLLDAGAWIKSHGEGIFGTRYWPTAQTSGPLRFATAPEAFYIHHVGKPSSPLVIKEPVPWVEGDKVTAIGGSADGTVLDVAQKDGSFVVQLPDKVIQGDKYIWTIKIEYKTGN
;
A
#
# COMPACT_ATOMS: atom_id res chain seq x y z
N MET A 1 16.45 14.64 74.94
CA MET A 1 16.01 13.65 75.94
C MET A 1 16.99 12.49 75.91
N LEU A 2 17.45 12.09 77.09
CA LEU A 2 18.51 11.13 77.47
C LEU A 2 18.83 9.94 76.51
N ILE A 3 20.11 9.70 76.15
CA ILE A 3 21.16 8.83 76.79
C ILE A 3 20.90 7.30 76.65
N ARG A 4 21.83 6.58 75.98
CA ARG A 4 22.62 5.38 76.45
C ARG A 4 23.36 4.74 75.26
N LEU A 5 24.69 4.82 75.14
CA LEU A 5 25.76 3.97 75.73
C LEU A 5 25.81 2.52 75.20
N LEU A 6 26.89 2.17 74.49
CA LEU A 6 27.89 1.18 74.95
C LEU A 6 29.07 1.04 73.97
N SER A 7 30.27 1.30 74.50
CA SER A 7 31.60 1.01 73.98
C SER A 7 32.09 -0.35 74.49
N HIS A 8 32.90 -1.10 73.72
CA HIS A 8 33.87 -2.09 74.26
C HIS A 8 35.08 -2.27 73.32
N LEU A 9 36.20 -2.63 73.95
CA LEU A 9 37.62 -2.51 73.58
C LEU A 9 38.15 -3.51 72.53
N GLY A 10 39.31 -3.17 71.91
CA GLY A 10 40.08 -3.97 70.93
C GLY A 10 40.76 -5.25 71.47
N PRO A 11 41.66 -5.92 70.72
CA PRO A 11 42.96 -5.34 70.33
C PRO A 11 43.51 -5.73 68.93
N VAL A 12 44.69 -5.17 68.66
CA VAL A 12 45.56 -5.19 67.47
C VAL A 12 46.01 -6.59 67.02
N LEU A 13 45.99 -6.82 65.70
CA LEU A 13 46.97 -7.68 65.01
C LEU A 13 47.33 -7.09 63.63
N SER A 14 48.62 -6.85 63.45
CA SER A 14 49.29 -6.49 62.20
C SER A 14 49.49 -7.74 61.34
N LEU A 15 49.27 -7.63 60.02
CA LEU A 15 50.16 -8.10 58.94
C LEU A 15 49.41 -8.11 57.59
N GLY A 16 50.06 -7.58 56.55
CA GLY A 16 49.76 -7.95 55.15
C GLY A 16 49.38 -6.79 54.24
N THR A 17 50.38 -6.07 53.73
CA THR A 17 50.26 -5.26 52.51
C THR A 17 49.96 -6.16 51.31
N ALA A 18 48.77 -6.03 50.74
CA ALA A 18 48.49 -6.47 49.37
C ALA A 18 47.95 -5.25 48.62
N SER A 19 48.77 -4.73 47.70
CA SER A 19 48.35 -3.72 46.74
C SER A 19 47.22 -4.30 45.88
N VAL A 20 46.00 -3.82 46.10
CA VAL A 20 44.92 -4.02 45.14
C VAL A 20 45.31 -3.21 43.91
N GLY A 21 45.80 -3.92 42.89
CA GLY A 21 45.99 -3.35 41.57
C GLY A 21 44.66 -2.76 41.13
N ALA A 22 44.65 -1.45 40.88
CA ALA A 22 43.57 -0.82 40.15
C ALA A 22 43.49 -1.52 38.78
N VAL A 23 42.59 -2.48 38.67
CA VAL A 23 42.14 -3.00 37.38
C VAL A 23 41.42 -1.83 36.75
N SER A 24 42.17 -1.06 35.95
CA SER A 24 41.62 -0.23 34.91
C SER A 24 40.69 -1.15 34.11
N LEU A 25 39.38 -0.99 34.31
CA LEU A 25 38.36 -1.44 33.38
C LEU A 25 38.70 -0.78 32.04
N LYS A 26 39.49 -1.49 31.23
CA LYS A 26 39.66 -1.19 29.83
C LYS A 26 38.25 -1.22 29.26
N HIS A 27 37.70 -0.04 28.98
CA HIS A 27 36.56 0.10 28.10
C HIS A 27 36.83 -0.80 26.89
N SER A 28 35.94 -1.75 26.63
CA SER A 28 36.05 -2.61 25.47
C SER A 28 36.22 -1.71 24.23
N LYS A 29 37.26 -2.01 23.45
CA LYS A 29 37.61 -1.30 22.22
C LYS A 29 36.35 -1.05 21.39
N ARG A 30 36.14 0.22 20.99
CA ARG A 30 35.16 0.69 20.01
C ARG A 30 34.90 -0.37 18.94
N ALA A 31 33.62 -0.67 18.67
CA ALA A 31 33.23 -1.08 17.33
C ALA A 31 33.81 -0.03 16.38
N THR A 32 34.71 -0.45 15.49
CA THR A 32 35.31 0.46 14.51
C THR A 32 34.21 0.91 13.58
N SER A 33 33.85 2.20 13.61
CA SER A 33 32.89 2.79 12.68
C SER A 33 33.25 2.43 11.23
N PRO A 34 32.27 2.27 10.32
CA PRO A 34 32.55 2.06 8.91
C PRO A 34 33.55 3.08 8.36
N ALA A 35 34.53 2.62 7.59
CA ALA A 35 35.52 3.51 6.99
C ALA A 35 34.90 4.41 5.89
N SER A 36 33.80 3.96 5.27
CA SER A 36 33.15 4.67 4.17
C SER A 36 31.65 4.41 4.13
N ILE A 37 30.89 5.51 4.12
CA ILE A 37 29.45 5.53 3.82
C ILE A 37 29.25 6.30 2.51
N GLY A 38 28.65 5.62 1.52
CA GLY A 38 28.35 6.17 0.20
C GLY A 38 26.95 6.80 0.14
N ILE A 39 26.80 7.83 -0.71
CA ILE A 39 25.54 8.52 -0.97
C ILE A 39 25.08 8.22 -2.41
N GLY A 40 24.06 7.38 -2.54
CA GLY A 40 23.37 7.07 -3.79
C GLY A 40 22.19 8.01 -4.03
N ASN A 41 22.11 8.52 -5.26
CA ASN A 41 20.95 9.21 -5.86
C ASN A 41 20.06 10.03 -4.89
N PRO A 42 20.56 11.13 -4.33
CA PRO A 42 19.72 12.09 -3.59
C PRO A 42 18.65 12.69 -4.52
N VAL A 43 17.40 12.70 -4.09
CA VAL A 43 16.26 13.24 -4.86
C VAL A 43 15.42 14.19 -4.01
N LEU A 44 15.22 15.42 -4.50
CA LEU A 44 14.15 16.31 -4.02
C LEU A 44 12.81 15.77 -4.52
N THR A 45 12.02 15.20 -3.63
CA THR A 45 10.75 14.57 -3.98
C THR A 45 9.60 15.59 -3.96
N SER A 46 8.44 15.23 -4.50
CA SER A 46 7.22 16.03 -4.29
C SER A 46 6.48 15.69 -2.98
N LYS A 47 7.07 14.85 -2.13
CA LYS A 47 6.50 14.45 -0.84
C LYS A 47 6.85 15.47 0.22
N TRP A 48 6.02 15.54 1.26
CA TRP A 48 6.37 16.23 2.49
C TRP A 48 6.03 15.38 3.71
N ILE A 49 6.67 15.69 4.83
CA ILE A 49 6.37 15.04 6.10
C ILE A 49 4.91 15.36 6.47
N GLU A 50 4.07 14.34 6.58
CA GLU A 50 2.64 14.53 6.84
C GLU A 50 2.43 15.25 8.18
N GLY A 51 1.54 16.26 8.20
CA GLY A 51 1.32 17.12 9.37
C GLY A 51 2.36 18.22 9.59
N SER A 52 3.43 18.28 8.80
CA SER A 52 4.36 19.41 8.79
C SER A 52 3.84 20.58 7.93
N ASP A 53 4.45 21.75 8.10
CA ASP A 53 4.25 22.90 7.22
C ASP A 53 5.13 22.75 5.95
N TYR A 54 4.75 21.79 5.10
CA TYR A 54 5.40 21.44 3.83
C TYR A 54 6.91 21.21 3.93
N GLU A 55 7.37 20.50 4.95
CA GLU A 55 8.76 20.02 5.01
C GLU A 55 8.96 18.98 3.92
N GLN A 56 9.52 19.41 2.79
CA GLN A 56 9.77 18.59 1.62
C GLN A 56 10.74 17.47 1.98
N VAL A 57 10.46 16.26 1.50
CA VAL A 57 11.33 15.11 1.73
C VAL A 57 12.40 15.06 0.64
N VAL A 58 13.65 15.00 1.08
CA VAL A 58 14.78 14.56 0.27
C VAL A 58 15.07 13.11 0.59
N GLU A 59 15.08 12.25 -0.42
CA GLU A 59 15.32 10.82 -0.25
C GLU A 59 16.73 10.44 -0.72
N PHE A 60 17.43 9.64 0.09
CA PHE A 60 18.82 9.20 -0.13
C PHE A 60 18.91 7.69 -0.07
N PHE A 61 19.74 7.10 -0.94
CA PHE A 61 20.25 5.76 -0.73
C PHE A 61 21.59 5.82 0.01
N ILE A 62 21.62 5.42 1.27
CA ILE A 62 22.86 5.37 2.06
C ILE A 62 23.41 3.95 2.02
N THR A 63 24.68 3.80 1.64
CA THR A 63 25.33 2.49 1.49
C THR A 63 26.55 2.39 2.41
N ASN A 64 26.58 1.37 3.27
CA ASN A 64 27.79 1.02 3.99
C ASN A 64 28.77 0.36 3.02
N SER A 65 29.78 1.11 2.60
CA SER A 65 30.75 0.64 1.62
C SER A 65 31.93 -0.11 2.25
N ASP A 66 31.99 -0.20 3.59
CA ASP A 66 32.97 -1.01 4.33
C ASP A 66 32.72 -2.52 4.08
N ASP A 67 33.78 -3.31 4.12
CA ASP A 67 33.74 -4.77 3.93
C ASP A 67 33.49 -5.55 5.23
N LYS A 68 33.71 -4.90 6.38
CA LYS A 68 33.85 -5.57 7.68
C LYS A 68 33.01 -4.93 8.77
N ASN A 69 33.00 -3.60 8.82
CA ASN A 69 32.43 -2.88 9.94
C ASN A 69 30.96 -2.53 9.68
N PRO A 70 30.03 -2.95 10.55
CA PRO A 70 28.65 -2.48 10.49
C PRO A 70 28.56 -1.04 11.00
N LEU A 71 27.61 -0.28 10.46
CA LEU A 71 27.09 0.91 11.11
C LEU A 71 26.21 0.49 12.30
N THR A 72 26.38 1.12 13.44
CA THR A 72 25.58 0.91 14.65
C THR A 72 25.05 2.24 15.21
N TRP A 73 24.18 2.16 16.22
CA TRP A 73 23.70 3.34 16.95
C TRP A 73 24.84 4.22 17.49
N ASP A 74 25.97 3.63 17.91
CA ASP A 74 27.13 4.35 18.44
C ASP A 74 27.85 5.22 17.40
N ASP A 75 27.59 4.98 16.11
CA ASP A 75 28.14 5.78 15.02
C ASP A 75 27.36 7.07 14.78
N ASP A 76 26.21 7.28 15.42
CA ASP A 76 25.45 8.54 15.39
C ASP A 76 25.31 9.11 13.96
N LEU A 77 24.89 8.26 13.01
CA LEU A 77 24.80 8.67 11.61
C LEU A 77 23.70 9.69 11.42
N GLU A 78 24.08 10.85 10.90
CA GLU A 78 23.19 11.94 10.54
C GLU A 78 23.35 12.30 9.06
N VAL A 79 22.22 12.57 8.40
CA VAL A 79 22.12 13.06 7.03
C VAL A 79 21.47 14.44 7.04
N SER A 80 22.11 15.41 6.41
CA SER A 80 21.61 16.77 6.24
C SER A 80 21.81 17.28 4.81
N VAL A 81 21.16 18.39 4.51
CA VAL A 81 21.25 19.10 3.23
C VAL A 81 21.80 20.51 3.44
N GLU A 82 22.92 20.80 2.78
CA GLU A 82 23.51 22.12 2.65
C GLU A 82 23.07 22.76 1.31
N SER A 83 22.45 23.94 1.34
CA SER A 83 22.05 24.67 0.13
C SER A 83 21.93 26.18 0.40
N SER A 84 22.09 26.99 -0.65
CA SER A 84 21.72 28.41 -0.61
C SER A 84 20.20 28.61 -0.60
N SER A 85 19.45 27.62 -1.09
CA SER A 85 18.00 27.70 -1.28
C SER A 85 17.19 26.91 -0.25
N LEU A 86 17.79 25.91 0.37
CA LEU A 86 17.14 25.04 1.36
C LEU A 86 17.79 25.16 2.75
N GLU A 87 16.99 24.90 3.76
CA GLU A 87 17.42 24.60 5.12
C GLU A 87 16.96 23.19 5.53
N THR A 88 17.83 22.45 6.22
CA THR A 88 17.44 21.16 6.83
C THR A 88 16.61 21.45 8.06
N THR A 89 15.38 20.93 8.09
CA THR A 89 14.47 21.04 9.25
C THR A 89 14.45 19.76 10.06
N THR A 90 14.50 18.61 9.39
CA THR A 90 14.49 17.29 10.01
C THR A 90 15.67 16.47 9.45
N PRO A 91 16.78 16.34 10.20
CA PRO A 91 17.89 15.49 9.78
C PRO A 91 17.46 14.03 9.64
N GLY A 92 18.02 13.35 8.65
CA GLY A 92 17.83 11.91 8.46
C GLY A 92 18.79 11.14 9.36
N THR A 93 18.35 10.01 9.88
CA THR A 93 19.19 9.15 10.74
C THR A 93 19.11 7.69 10.29
N LEU A 94 20.12 6.91 10.66
CA LEU A 94 20.13 5.46 10.42
C LEU A 94 20.83 4.75 11.57
N ILE A 95 20.15 3.79 12.19
CA ILE A 95 20.67 3.05 13.36
C ILE A 95 21.59 1.90 12.93
N ARG A 96 21.26 1.23 11.83
CA ARG A 96 21.91 -0.03 11.45
C ARG A 96 22.13 -0.14 9.96
N LEU A 97 23.35 -0.50 9.58
CA LEU A 97 23.67 -0.91 8.22
C LEU A 97 24.86 -1.87 8.22
N GLY A 98 24.64 -3.15 7.90
CA GLY A 98 25.71 -4.13 7.77
C GLY A 98 26.66 -3.81 6.59
N PRO A 99 27.83 -4.45 6.53
CA PRO A 99 28.76 -4.29 5.41
C PRO A 99 28.07 -4.52 4.05
N LYS A 100 28.32 -3.64 3.07
CA LYS A 100 27.73 -3.64 1.72
C LYS A 100 26.21 -3.51 1.65
N GLN A 101 25.54 -3.24 2.76
CA GLN A 101 24.10 -3.01 2.76
C GLN A 101 23.77 -1.56 2.40
N SER A 102 22.55 -1.36 1.92
CA SER A 102 22.01 -0.03 1.63
C SER A 102 20.63 0.14 2.28
N ALA A 103 20.32 1.38 2.66
CA ALA A 103 19.02 1.76 3.20
C ALA A 103 18.58 3.10 2.60
N VAL A 104 17.26 3.30 2.55
CA VAL A 104 16.68 4.61 2.22
C VAL A 104 16.67 5.45 3.49
N VAL A 105 17.15 6.69 3.39
CA VAL A 105 17.09 7.70 4.46
C VAL A 105 16.36 8.92 3.90
N GLN A 106 15.51 9.53 4.73
CA GLN A 106 14.74 10.71 4.36
C GLN A 106 15.16 11.90 5.24
N VAL A 107 15.29 13.08 4.63
CA VAL A 107 15.60 14.35 5.31
C VAL A 107 14.48 15.34 4.99
N GLY A 108 13.95 16.01 6.00
CA GLY A 108 13.02 17.13 5.83
C GLY A 108 13.78 18.43 5.55
N VAL A 109 13.36 19.15 4.51
CA VAL A 109 13.91 20.46 4.14
C VAL A 109 12.80 21.48 3.90
N LYS A 110 13.14 22.76 4.10
CA LYS A 110 12.29 23.89 3.71
C LYS A 110 13.03 24.87 2.82
N ASN A 111 12.27 25.58 2.00
CA ASN A 111 12.77 26.71 1.25
C ASN A 111 13.16 27.84 2.21
N LYS A 112 14.37 28.38 2.03
CA LYS A 112 14.79 29.60 2.71
C LYS A 112 13.96 30.79 2.27
N ALA A 113 13.91 31.82 3.12
CA ALA A 113 13.17 33.05 2.85
C ALA A 113 13.52 33.63 1.46
N GLY A 114 12.49 33.91 0.66
CA GLY A 114 12.62 34.46 -0.68
C GLY A 114 12.74 33.41 -1.82
N VAL A 115 12.88 32.12 -1.50
CA VAL A 115 12.92 31.05 -2.49
C VAL A 115 11.49 30.54 -2.76
N LYS A 116 10.97 30.82 -3.96
CA LYS A 116 9.63 30.38 -4.37
C LYS A 116 9.59 28.84 -4.53
N ALA A 117 8.50 28.20 -4.11
CA ALA A 117 8.29 26.78 -4.36
C ALA A 117 8.30 26.45 -5.87
N GLY A 118 8.87 25.30 -6.23
CA GLY A 118 9.03 24.84 -7.62
C GLY A 118 10.20 25.45 -8.38
N THR A 119 11.04 26.30 -7.76
CA THR A 119 12.26 26.79 -8.41
C THR A 119 13.34 25.72 -8.45
N LYS A 120 14.09 25.65 -9.56
CA LYS A 120 15.28 24.80 -9.63
C LYS A 120 16.34 25.29 -8.64
N CYS A 121 16.96 24.35 -7.94
CA CYS A 121 17.99 24.66 -6.97
C CYS A 121 19.04 23.55 -6.87
N ASP A 122 20.24 23.96 -6.48
CA ASP A 122 21.35 23.07 -6.18
C ASP A 122 21.49 22.87 -4.67
N ALA A 123 21.91 21.67 -4.29
CA ALA A 123 22.06 21.26 -2.91
C ALA A 123 23.20 20.25 -2.78
N LYS A 124 23.69 20.08 -1.55
CA LYS A 124 24.72 19.12 -1.19
C LYS A 124 24.22 18.26 -0.04
N ALA A 125 24.17 16.96 -0.29
CA ALA A 125 23.95 15.95 0.72
C ALA A 125 25.19 15.87 1.61
N VAL A 126 25.01 15.83 2.92
CA VAL A 126 26.08 15.67 3.90
C VAL A 126 25.71 14.52 4.82
N VAL A 127 26.56 13.51 4.87
CA VAL A 127 26.43 12.39 5.82
C VAL A 127 27.60 12.45 6.76
N THR A 128 27.33 12.43 8.07
CA THR A 128 28.33 12.36 9.13
C THR A 128 28.08 11.14 10.00
N TRP A 129 29.15 10.45 10.41
CA TRP A 129 29.06 9.28 11.29
C TRP A 129 30.38 9.04 12.02
N GLY A 130 30.36 8.12 12.99
CA GLY A 130 31.47 7.79 13.86
C GLY A 130 31.50 8.67 15.12
N SER A 131 32.34 8.26 16.07
CA SER A 131 32.43 8.92 17.36
C SER A 131 32.71 10.42 17.27
N LYS A 132 32.29 11.18 18.28
CA LYS A 132 32.55 12.63 18.39
C LYS A 132 34.04 13.01 18.28
N GLU A 133 34.95 12.12 18.67
CA GLU A 133 36.40 12.34 18.60
C GLU A 133 37.03 11.99 17.24
N ASP A 134 36.31 11.27 16.36
CA ASP A 134 36.75 10.87 15.02
C ASP A 134 35.56 10.83 14.04
N PRO A 135 34.89 11.98 13.81
CA PRO A 135 33.75 12.05 12.90
C PRO A 135 34.23 11.90 11.46
N LYS A 136 33.56 11.04 10.73
CA LYS A 136 33.73 10.83 9.29
C LYS A 136 32.63 11.60 8.56
N LYS A 137 32.92 12.00 7.32
CA LYS A 137 32.00 12.77 6.48
C LYS A 137 32.07 12.29 5.04
N SER A 138 30.92 12.20 4.39
CA SER A 138 30.79 12.07 2.94
C SER A 138 29.79 13.10 2.42
N THR A 139 29.96 13.51 1.17
CA THR A 139 29.10 14.52 0.55
C THR A 139 28.79 14.20 -0.90
N LYS A 140 27.64 14.66 -1.40
CA LYS A 140 27.27 14.53 -2.80
C LYS A 140 26.40 15.70 -3.24
N ASP A 141 26.80 16.35 -4.33
CA ASP A 141 26.02 17.42 -4.94
C ASP A 141 24.83 16.85 -5.73
N PHE A 142 23.73 17.58 -5.75
CA PHE A 142 22.51 17.24 -6.47
C PHE A 142 21.67 18.48 -6.74
N SER A 143 20.68 18.34 -7.62
CA SER A 143 19.76 19.43 -7.95
C SER A 143 18.36 18.91 -8.18
N GLY A 144 17.37 19.79 -8.06
CA GLY A 144 15.97 19.44 -8.18
C GLY A 144 15.08 20.67 -8.05
N GLU A 145 13.81 20.45 -7.69
CA GLU A 145 12.85 21.52 -7.43
C GLU A 145 12.71 21.74 -5.93
N CYS A 146 12.99 22.96 -5.49
CA CYS A 146 12.89 23.37 -4.09
C CYS A 146 11.44 23.69 -3.72
N GLY A 147 10.92 22.99 -2.73
CA GLY A 147 9.55 23.12 -2.25
C GLY A 147 8.55 22.48 -3.23
N ILE A 148 7.28 22.41 -2.80
CA ILE A 148 6.22 21.77 -3.58
C ILE A 148 5.54 22.81 -4.47
N GLY A 149 6.01 22.92 -5.72
CA GLY A 149 5.46 23.84 -6.73
C GLY A 149 4.10 23.43 -7.29
N ASP A 150 3.53 24.28 -8.15
CA ASP A 150 2.27 24.00 -8.84
C ASP A 150 2.45 23.01 -9.99
N TYR A 151 1.61 21.98 -10.02
CA TYR A 151 1.44 21.11 -11.17
C TYR A 151 0.73 21.86 -12.30
N GLN A 152 1.27 21.74 -13.50
CA GLN A 152 0.67 22.21 -14.74
C GLN A 152 -0.04 21.05 -15.45
N ALA A 153 -1.08 21.34 -16.23
CA ALA A 153 -1.82 20.37 -17.04
C ALA A 153 -0.96 19.82 -18.20
N SER A 154 0.05 19.01 -17.88
CA SER A 154 0.93 18.35 -18.82
C SER A 154 1.52 17.09 -18.21
N SER A 155 1.74 16.06 -19.03
CA SER A 155 2.35 14.81 -18.57
C SER A 155 3.75 15.00 -17.96
N GLY A 156 4.52 15.96 -18.49
CA GLY A 156 5.84 16.29 -17.95
C GLY A 156 5.77 16.81 -16.50
N SER A 157 4.86 17.75 -16.23
CA SER A 157 4.66 18.25 -14.86
C SER A 157 4.16 17.17 -13.91
N LEU A 158 3.20 16.33 -14.34
CA LEU A 158 2.67 15.26 -13.51
C LEU A 158 3.67 14.14 -13.23
N SER A 159 4.62 13.89 -14.13
CA SER A 159 5.64 12.85 -13.95
C SER A 159 6.60 13.10 -12.77
N HIS A 160 6.55 14.29 -12.18
CA HIS A 160 7.30 14.66 -10.99
C HIS A 160 6.53 14.42 -9.69
N HIS A 161 5.27 13.99 -9.75
CA HIS A 161 4.53 13.59 -8.55
C HIS A 161 5.04 12.22 -8.04
N TRP A 162 5.11 12.10 -6.72
CA TRP A 162 5.57 10.92 -5.99
C TRP A 162 4.45 10.46 -5.08
N ASN A 163 4.29 9.14 -4.93
CA ASN A 163 3.38 8.62 -3.93
C ASN A 163 3.82 9.08 -2.52
N PRO A 164 2.88 9.47 -1.65
CA PRO A 164 3.21 9.85 -0.29
C PRO A 164 3.71 8.68 0.55
N ASP A 165 4.44 8.99 1.61
CA ASP A 165 4.98 7.95 2.50
C ASP A 165 3.87 7.17 3.21
N TRP A 166 2.73 7.80 3.52
CA TRP A 166 1.58 7.07 4.05
C TRP A 166 1.14 5.94 3.10
N PHE A 167 1.20 6.12 1.77
CA PHE A 167 0.85 5.06 0.81
C PHE A 167 1.91 3.95 0.81
N ASN A 168 3.17 4.30 1.04
CA ASN A 168 4.24 3.33 1.24
C ASN A 168 4.05 2.51 2.51
N ASP A 169 3.46 3.09 3.56
CA ASP A 169 3.39 2.49 4.90
C ASP A 169 2.17 1.58 5.11
N ILE A 170 1.07 1.84 4.43
CA ILE A 170 -0.22 1.20 4.70
C ILE A 170 -0.39 -0.22 4.15
N LYS A 171 0.38 -0.63 3.13
CA LYS A 171 0.54 -1.98 2.55
C LYS A 171 -0.69 -2.77 2.09
N TYR A 172 -1.80 -2.78 2.83
CA TYR A 172 -2.94 -3.67 2.62
C TYR A 172 -4.25 -2.88 2.57
N GLY A 173 -5.03 -3.10 1.51
CA GLY A 173 -6.30 -2.43 1.29
C GLY A 173 -7.38 -3.36 0.77
N ILE A 174 -8.63 -2.92 0.89
CA ILE A 174 -9.80 -3.64 0.37
C ILE A 174 -10.37 -2.91 -0.85
N PHE A 175 -10.44 -3.63 -1.97
CA PHE A 175 -11.17 -3.25 -3.16
C PHE A 175 -12.62 -3.74 -3.07
N ILE A 176 -13.58 -3.02 -3.65
CA ILE A 176 -14.98 -3.44 -3.63
C ILE A 176 -15.61 -3.29 -5.01
N HIS A 177 -15.78 -4.41 -5.72
CA HIS A 177 -16.54 -4.46 -6.97
C HIS A 177 -17.99 -4.84 -6.68
N TRP A 178 -18.82 -3.81 -6.61
CA TRP A 178 -20.26 -3.92 -6.43
C TRP A 178 -20.95 -2.99 -7.41
N GLY A 179 -22.05 -3.45 -8.00
CA GLY A 179 -22.78 -2.67 -8.99
C GLY A 179 -23.92 -3.45 -9.60
N LEU A 180 -24.46 -2.95 -10.72
CA LEU A 180 -25.59 -3.57 -11.39
C LEU A 180 -25.29 -5.03 -11.81
N TYR A 181 -24.06 -5.30 -12.24
CA TYR A 181 -23.55 -6.63 -12.59
C TYR A 181 -23.59 -7.64 -11.42
N SER A 182 -23.66 -7.18 -10.17
CA SER A 182 -23.86 -8.04 -9.00
C SER A 182 -25.24 -8.71 -8.99
N VAL A 183 -26.21 -8.22 -9.78
CA VAL A 183 -27.53 -8.84 -9.90
C VAL A 183 -27.46 -10.17 -10.67
N PRO A 184 -26.99 -10.21 -11.94
CA PRO A 184 -26.85 -11.48 -12.66
C PRO A 184 -25.73 -12.35 -12.10
N ALA A 185 -24.68 -11.74 -11.52
CA ALA A 185 -23.62 -12.40 -10.75
C ALA A 185 -23.00 -13.63 -11.44
N PHE A 186 -22.74 -13.56 -12.75
CA PHE A 186 -22.30 -14.73 -13.51
C PHE A 186 -21.06 -14.45 -14.33
N GLY A 187 -20.01 -15.24 -14.08
CA GLY A 187 -18.76 -15.27 -14.86
C GLY A 187 -18.37 -16.67 -15.31
N ASN A 188 -19.34 -17.59 -15.41
CA ASN A 188 -19.14 -19.04 -15.54
C ASN A 188 -18.45 -19.69 -14.31
N LYS A 189 -18.35 -21.03 -14.34
CA LYS A 189 -17.68 -21.85 -13.32
C LYS A 189 -16.17 -21.69 -13.40
N PRO A 190 -15.46 -21.92 -12.28
CA PRO A 190 -14.02 -21.99 -12.32
C PRO A 190 -13.47 -22.98 -13.34
N GLY A 191 -12.53 -22.48 -14.15
CA GLY A 191 -11.94 -23.25 -15.24
C GLY A 191 -11.76 -22.45 -16.54
N PRO A 192 -11.53 -23.13 -17.68
CA PRO A 192 -11.11 -22.50 -18.93
C PRO A 192 -12.12 -21.52 -19.57
N LYS A 193 -13.38 -21.57 -19.13
CA LYS A 193 -14.46 -20.69 -19.59
C LYS A 193 -14.77 -19.57 -18.61
N GLN A 194 -14.03 -19.48 -17.50
CA GLN A 194 -14.28 -18.45 -16.52
C GLN A 194 -13.92 -17.08 -17.03
N ASP A 195 -14.64 -16.09 -16.55
CA ASP A 195 -14.51 -14.69 -16.89
C ASP A 195 -15.04 -13.83 -15.74
N TYR A 196 -14.79 -12.54 -15.82
CA TYR A 196 -15.11 -11.60 -14.76
C TYR A 196 -16.63 -11.37 -14.69
N ALA A 197 -17.26 -11.61 -13.54
CA ALA A 197 -18.71 -11.48 -13.41
C ALA A 197 -19.16 -10.02 -13.58
N GLU A 198 -18.31 -9.06 -13.27
CA GLU A 198 -18.52 -7.63 -13.52
C GLU A 198 -18.49 -7.26 -15.01
N TRP A 199 -18.00 -8.15 -15.89
CA TRP A 199 -18.04 -8.00 -17.34
C TRP A 199 -19.36 -8.47 -17.97
N TYR A 200 -20.32 -8.94 -17.17
CA TYR A 200 -21.57 -9.55 -17.64
C TYR A 200 -22.28 -8.74 -18.74
N GLY A 201 -22.45 -7.43 -18.53
CA GLY A 201 -23.16 -6.55 -19.46
C GLY A 201 -22.53 -6.48 -20.85
N PHE A 202 -21.21 -6.64 -20.96
CA PHE A 202 -20.51 -6.73 -22.24
C PHE A 202 -20.55 -8.15 -22.81
N ARG A 203 -20.35 -9.16 -21.95
CA ARG A 203 -20.26 -10.57 -22.37
C ARG A 203 -21.59 -11.15 -22.82
N MET A 204 -22.70 -10.65 -22.30
CA MET A 204 -24.03 -11.01 -22.78
C MET A 204 -24.29 -10.54 -24.22
N THR A 205 -23.42 -9.72 -24.82
CA THR A 205 -23.51 -9.33 -26.24
C THR A 205 -22.60 -10.14 -27.16
N GLN A 206 -21.92 -11.17 -26.65
CA GLN A 206 -20.89 -11.90 -27.40
C GLN A 206 -21.25 -13.39 -27.48
N PRO A 207 -21.96 -13.84 -28.55
CA PRO A 207 -22.42 -15.23 -28.66
C PRO A 207 -21.27 -16.25 -28.73
N ASP A 208 -20.12 -15.84 -29.29
CA ASP A 208 -18.97 -16.71 -29.50
C ASP A 208 -17.88 -16.54 -28.43
N PHE A 209 -18.12 -15.76 -27.37
CA PHE A 209 -17.15 -15.58 -26.29
C PHE A 209 -17.12 -16.82 -25.37
N PRO A 210 -15.94 -17.25 -24.86
CA PRO A 210 -15.82 -18.50 -24.10
C PRO A 210 -16.69 -18.62 -22.83
N SER A 211 -17.07 -17.52 -22.18
CA SER A 211 -17.71 -17.55 -20.86
C SER A 211 -19.17 -17.96 -20.81
N GLU A 212 -19.79 -18.26 -21.95
CA GLU A 212 -21.19 -18.70 -22.06
C GLU A 212 -22.21 -17.70 -21.47
N THR A 213 -21.78 -16.48 -21.13
CA THR A 213 -22.64 -15.45 -20.54
C THR A 213 -23.82 -15.10 -21.44
N TYR A 214 -23.60 -15.02 -22.76
CA TYR A 214 -24.66 -14.81 -23.75
C TYR A 214 -25.73 -15.91 -23.70
N GLN A 215 -25.30 -17.18 -23.62
CA GLN A 215 -26.17 -18.36 -23.59
C GLN A 215 -26.94 -18.40 -22.27
N TYR A 216 -26.24 -18.23 -21.14
CA TYR A 216 -26.84 -18.17 -19.82
C TYR A 216 -27.90 -17.08 -19.74
N HIS A 217 -27.61 -15.87 -20.24
CA HIS A 217 -28.56 -14.77 -20.22
C HIS A 217 -29.83 -15.10 -21.03
N ARG A 218 -29.66 -15.63 -22.24
CA ARG A 218 -30.76 -16.03 -23.11
C ARG A 218 -31.65 -17.10 -22.47
N GLU A 219 -31.05 -18.10 -21.82
CA GLU A 219 -31.78 -19.19 -21.17
C GLU A 219 -32.50 -18.72 -19.90
N LYS A 220 -31.82 -17.90 -19.08
CA LYS A 220 -32.30 -17.51 -17.75
C LYS A 220 -33.31 -16.37 -17.78
N TYR A 221 -33.04 -15.33 -18.58
CA TYR A 221 -33.79 -14.07 -18.58
C TYR A 221 -34.58 -13.87 -19.88
N GLY A 222 -34.17 -14.52 -20.97
CA GLY A 222 -34.84 -14.44 -22.27
C GLY A 222 -34.34 -13.31 -23.16
N GLU A 223 -34.67 -13.39 -24.45
CA GLU A 223 -34.14 -12.49 -25.50
C GLU A 223 -34.63 -11.03 -25.39
N ASN A 224 -35.71 -10.78 -24.62
CA ASN A 224 -36.30 -9.46 -24.44
C ASN A 224 -35.87 -8.77 -23.14
N PHE A 225 -35.02 -9.42 -22.33
CA PHE A 225 -34.48 -8.83 -21.12
C PHE A 225 -33.13 -8.16 -21.47
N ASN A 226 -33.00 -6.88 -21.21
CA ASN A 226 -31.77 -6.12 -21.46
C ASN A 226 -30.99 -5.95 -20.16
N TYR A 227 -29.70 -5.61 -20.25
CA TYR A 227 -28.85 -5.44 -19.07
C TYR A 227 -29.43 -4.44 -18.05
N ASP A 228 -29.94 -3.30 -18.52
CA ASP A 228 -30.48 -2.25 -17.65
C ASP A 228 -31.81 -2.66 -16.96
N ASP A 229 -32.48 -3.73 -17.39
CA ASP A 229 -33.68 -4.22 -16.70
C ASP A 229 -33.35 -4.78 -15.30
N PHE A 230 -32.08 -5.15 -15.05
CA PHE A 230 -31.59 -5.56 -13.73
C PHE A 230 -31.66 -4.45 -12.67
N VAL A 231 -31.86 -3.19 -13.06
CA VAL A 231 -31.94 -2.06 -12.12
C VAL A 231 -33.08 -2.27 -11.11
N SER A 232 -34.15 -2.93 -11.55
CA SER A 232 -35.29 -3.29 -10.69
C SER A 232 -34.94 -4.31 -9.60
N ASN A 233 -33.85 -5.07 -9.78
CA ASN A 233 -33.40 -6.12 -8.87
C ASN A 233 -32.18 -5.71 -8.02
N PHE A 234 -31.51 -4.60 -8.37
CA PHE A 234 -30.43 -4.02 -7.56
C PHE A 234 -31.02 -3.22 -6.40
N THR A 235 -31.40 -3.92 -5.32
CA THR A 235 -32.16 -3.31 -4.21
C THR A 235 -31.31 -2.72 -3.10
N ALA A 236 -30.09 -3.24 -2.88
CA ALA A 236 -29.25 -2.88 -1.74
C ALA A 236 -29.97 -2.93 -0.37
N ALA A 237 -31.00 -3.76 -0.23
CA ALA A 237 -31.93 -3.75 0.91
C ALA A 237 -31.28 -4.06 2.26
N LYS A 238 -30.08 -4.66 2.26
CA LYS A 238 -29.28 -5.02 3.42
C LYS A 238 -27.89 -4.38 3.41
N PHE A 239 -27.68 -3.38 2.55
CA PHE A 239 -26.43 -2.61 2.58
C PHE A 239 -26.34 -1.78 3.86
N ASP A 240 -25.24 -1.94 4.59
CA ASP A 240 -24.86 -1.13 5.73
C ASP A 240 -23.37 -0.74 5.60
N ALA A 241 -23.12 0.57 5.47
CA ALA A 241 -21.80 1.13 5.32
C ALA A 241 -20.89 0.87 6.53
N ASN A 242 -21.44 0.85 7.76
CA ASN A 242 -20.69 0.57 8.96
C ASN A 242 -20.30 -0.90 9.05
N GLU A 243 -21.19 -1.82 8.69
CA GLU A 243 -20.87 -3.25 8.67
C GLU A 243 -19.74 -3.54 7.68
N TRP A 244 -19.78 -2.94 6.49
CA TRP A 244 -18.69 -3.06 5.51
C TRP A 244 -17.38 -2.50 6.05
N MET A 245 -17.39 -1.28 6.59
CA MET A 245 -16.16 -0.66 7.10
C MET A 245 -15.61 -1.37 8.35
N ASN A 246 -16.47 -1.94 9.19
CA ASN A 246 -16.04 -2.78 10.30
C ASN A 246 -15.32 -4.03 9.79
N LEU A 247 -15.84 -4.70 8.75
CA LEU A 247 -15.15 -5.82 8.14
C LEU A 247 -13.79 -5.43 7.55
N VAL A 248 -13.72 -4.28 6.85
CA VAL A 248 -12.45 -3.76 6.29
C VAL A 248 -11.43 -3.53 7.42
N ALA A 249 -11.83 -2.89 8.51
CA ALA A 249 -10.98 -2.66 9.68
C ALA A 249 -10.57 -3.98 10.35
N ASP A 250 -11.50 -4.92 10.50
CA ASP A 250 -11.24 -6.20 11.13
C ASP A 250 -10.34 -7.12 10.31
N ALA A 251 -10.38 -6.99 8.97
CA ALA A 251 -9.42 -7.60 8.05
C ALA A 251 -8.00 -7.03 8.20
N GLY A 252 -7.82 -5.93 8.93
CA GLY A 252 -6.52 -5.26 9.12
C GLY A 252 -6.13 -4.31 7.99
N ALA A 253 -7.04 -4.03 7.05
CA ALA A 253 -6.77 -3.13 5.94
C ALA A 253 -6.66 -1.68 6.41
N GLN A 254 -5.76 -0.94 5.76
CA GLN A 254 -5.42 0.44 6.06
C GLN A 254 -5.97 1.43 5.01
N TYR A 255 -6.57 0.91 3.94
CA TYR A 255 -7.27 1.71 2.93
C TYR A 255 -8.40 0.93 2.27
N VAL A 256 -9.37 1.65 1.71
CA VAL A 256 -10.49 1.08 0.95
C VAL A 256 -10.65 1.79 -0.38
N VAL A 257 -10.96 1.04 -1.43
CA VAL A 257 -11.20 1.55 -2.79
C VAL A 257 -12.50 0.93 -3.32
N PRO A 258 -13.68 1.55 -3.13
CA PRO A 258 -14.90 1.11 -3.78
C PRO A 258 -14.91 1.48 -5.27
N VAL A 259 -15.49 0.61 -6.10
CA VAL A 259 -15.83 0.90 -7.49
C VAL A 259 -16.94 1.94 -7.53
N THR A 260 -16.60 3.17 -7.94
CA THR A 260 -17.58 4.27 -8.04
C THR A 260 -18.43 4.15 -9.29
N LYS A 261 -17.79 3.76 -10.40
CA LYS A 261 -18.39 3.48 -11.71
C LYS A 261 -17.51 2.49 -12.45
N HIS A 262 -18.08 1.35 -12.84
CA HIS A 262 -17.39 0.36 -13.67
C HIS A 262 -17.60 0.65 -15.17
N HIS A 263 -17.11 -0.23 -16.04
CA HIS A 263 -17.19 -0.06 -17.50
C HIS A 263 -18.63 -0.02 -18.04
N ASP A 264 -19.62 -0.50 -17.29
CA ASP A 264 -21.05 -0.42 -17.67
C ASP A 264 -21.64 1.01 -17.56
N GLY A 265 -20.87 1.93 -16.99
CA GLY A 265 -21.23 3.33 -16.79
C GLY A 265 -22.23 3.55 -15.65
N TRP A 266 -22.58 2.52 -14.88
CA TRP A 266 -23.53 2.66 -13.78
C TRP A 266 -22.83 3.16 -12.52
N ALA A 267 -23.09 4.41 -12.15
CA ALA A 267 -22.41 5.03 -11.02
C ALA A 267 -23.11 4.79 -9.67
N LEU A 268 -22.34 4.66 -8.60
CA LEU A 268 -22.80 4.49 -7.22
C LEU A 268 -22.76 5.78 -6.38
N PHE A 269 -22.59 6.92 -7.05
CA PHE A 269 -22.38 8.22 -6.44
C PHE A 269 -23.12 9.33 -7.19
N ASP A 270 -23.16 10.51 -6.59
CA ASP A 270 -23.92 11.66 -7.06
C ASP A 270 -23.03 12.72 -7.73
N PHE A 271 -23.45 13.19 -8.90
CA PHE A 271 -22.84 14.22 -9.75
C PHE A 271 -23.94 15.01 -10.48
N PRO A 272 -23.67 16.18 -11.06
CA PRO A 272 -24.73 17.02 -11.63
C PRO A 272 -25.57 16.32 -12.73
N ASP A 273 -26.89 16.52 -12.71
CA ASP A 273 -27.86 15.98 -13.69
C ASP A 273 -27.52 16.29 -15.16
N SER A 274 -26.72 17.34 -15.42
CA SER A 274 -26.27 17.72 -16.76
C SER A 274 -25.18 16.80 -17.32
N VAL A 275 -24.53 16.02 -16.46
CA VAL A 275 -23.42 15.13 -16.80
C VAL A 275 -23.96 13.76 -17.24
N SER A 276 -24.80 13.16 -16.41
CA SER A 276 -25.50 11.89 -16.68
C SER A 276 -26.57 11.69 -15.60
N LYS A 277 -27.52 10.79 -15.84
CA LYS A 277 -28.45 10.29 -14.82
C LYS A 277 -28.27 8.79 -14.53
N ARG A 278 -27.28 8.15 -15.15
CA ARG A 278 -27.00 6.71 -15.01
C ARG A 278 -26.32 6.41 -13.66
N SER A 279 -27.08 6.51 -12.58
CA SER A 279 -26.58 6.26 -11.22
C SER A 279 -27.63 5.68 -10.29
N THR A 280 -27.17 5.11 -9.17
CA THR A 280 -28.03 4.65 -8.08
C THR A 280 -28.76 5.77 -7.35
N VAL A 281 -28.40 7.03 -7.59
CA VAL A 281 -29.06 8.20 -6.99
C VAL A 281 -30.36 8.51 -7.74
N HIS A 282 -30.40 8.31 -9.06
CA HIS A 282 -31.60 8.51 -9.87
C HIS A 282 -32.47 7.26 -9.98
N TYR A 283 -31.84 6.09 -10.09
CA TYR A 283 -32.50 4.81 -10.38
C TYR A 283 -32.25 3.76 -9.30
N GLY A 284 -33.08 2.73 -9.26
CA GLY A 284 -32.96 1.64 -8.30
C GLY A 284 -33.15 2.13 -6.85
N PRO A 285 -32.17 1.93 -5.93
CA PRO A 285 -32.32 2.27 -4.52
C PRO A 285 -32.42 3.76 -4.20
N LYS A 286 -32.08 4.66 -5.15
CA LYS A 286 -32.05 6.13 -4.96
C LYS A 286 -31.17 6.58 -3.81
N ARG A 287 -29.95 6.03 -3.75
CA ARG A 287 -28.95 6.25 -2.70
C ARG A 287 -27.57 6.58 -3.28
N ASP A 288 -26.84 7.41 -2.55
CA ASP A 288 -25.44 7.72 -2.79
C ASP A 288 -24.57 6.80 -1.91
N PHE A 289 -24.34 5.59 -2.40
CA PHE A 289 -23.63 4.55 -1.64
C PHE A 289 -22.17 4.91 -1.38
N LEU A 290 -21.54 5.63 -2.31
CA LEU A 290 -20.18 6.11 -2.12
C LEU A 290 -20.11 7.08 -0.94
N LYS A 291 -21.03 8.05 -0.86
CA LYS A 291 -21.07 9.00 0.25
C LYS A 291 -21.26 8.27 1.57
N GLU A 292 -22.24 7.37 1.65
CA GLU A 292 -22.52 6.61 2.86
C GLU A 292 -21.30 5.81 3.34
N LEU A 293 -20.59 5.15 2.43
CA LEU A 293 -19.40 4.37 2.76
C LEU A 293 -18.23 5.24 3.20
N LEU A 294 -17.92 6.32 2.48
CA LEU A 294 -16.78 7.19 2.79
C LEU A 294 -17.04 8.03 4.06
N ASP A 295 -18.29 8.44 4.31
CA ASP A 295 -18.68 9.09 5.56
C ASP A 295 -18.53 8.13 6.76
N ALA A 296 -18.97 6.87 6.63
CA ALA A 296 -18.79 5.85 7.66
C ALA A 296 -17.30 5.59 7.94
N ALA A 297 -16.48 5.49 6.90
CA ALA A 297 -15.03 5.38 7.04
C ALA A 297 -14.44 6.59 7.77
N LYS A 298 -14.81 7.81 7.38
CA LYS A 298 -14.33 9.06 7.99
C LYS A 298 -14.75 9.20 9.46
N ALA A 299 -15.98 8.81 9.80
CA ALA A 299 -16.53 8.95 11.15
C ALA A 299 -16.00 7.87 12.11
N ASN A 300 -15.97 6.61 11.66
CA ASN A 300 -15.76 5.46 12.56
C ASN A 300 -14.36 4.83 12.42
N HIS A 301 -13.69 5.03 11.28
CA HIS A 301 -12.40 4.43 10.98
C HIS A 301 -11.43 5.46 10.37
N PRO A 302 -11.18 6.61 11.02
CA PRO A 302 -10.51 7.77 10.41
C PRO A 302 -9.07 7.50 9.92
N LYS A 303 -8.44 6.43 10.43
CA LYS A 303 -7.10 5.98 10.01
C LYS A 303 -7.10 5.21 8.68
N ILE A 304 -8.24 4.67 8.27
CA ILE A 304 -8.37 3.99 6.97
C ILE A 304 -8.43 5.07 5.89
N ARG A 305 -7.47 5.03 4.95
CA ARG A 305 -7.41 5.94 3.82
C ARG A 305 -8.53 5.63 2.83
N ARG A 306 -9.12 6.67 2.25
CA ARG A 306 -10.30 6.57 1.39
C ARG A 306 -9.92 6.79 -0.06
N GLY A 307 -9.91 5.72 -0.84
CA GLY A 307 -9.73 5.77 -2.29
C GLY A 307 -11.05 5.67 -3.04
N THR A 308 -10.97 5.82 -4.36
CA THR A 308 -12.09 5.65 -5.29
C THR A 308 -11.59 5.04 -6.58
N TYR A 309 -12.25 3.98 -7.04
CA TYR A 309 -12.02 3.46 -8.37
C TYR A 309 -12.89 4.15 -9.42
N PHE A 310 -12.34 4.37 -10.60
CA PHE A 310 -13.07 4.93 -11.73
C PHE A 310 -12.68 4.26 -13.07
N SER A 311 -13.66 3.69 -13.77
CA SER A 311 -13.45 3.22 -15.14
C SER A 311 -13.38 4.39 -16.12
N MET A 312 -12.26 4.50 -16.82
CA MET A 312 -12.05 5.53 -17.85
C MET A 312 -12.99 5.34 -19.06
N PRO A 313 -13.14 4.15 -19.66
CA PRO A 313 -14.11 3.93 -20.73
C PRO A 313 -15.51 3.58 -20.19
N GLU A 314 -16.51 3.78 -21.05
CA GLU A 314 -17.87 3.24 -20.89
C GLU A 314 -18.28 2.43 -22.12
N TRP A 315 -18.68 1.17 -21.94
CA TRP A 315 -18.91 0.23 -23.05
C TRP A 315 -19.91 0.74 -24.09
N PHE A 316 -21.02 1.31 -23.64
CA PHE A 316 -22.16 1.60 -24.49
C PHE A 316 -22.62 3.07 -24.47
N ASN A 317 -21.80 3.98 -23.94
CA ASN A 317 -22.13 5.39 -23.91
C ASN A 317 -22.04 6.01 -25.32
N PRO A 318 -23.14 6.55 -25.89
CA PRO A 318 -23.14 7.12 -27.24
C PRO A 318 -22.11 8.24 -27.47
N ALA A 319 -21.80 9.05 -26.45
CA ALA A 319 -20.84 10.15 -26.57
C ALA A 319 -19.38 9.66 -26.70
N TYR A 320 -19.11 8.40 -26.33
CA TYR A 320 -17.78 7.80 -26.43
C TYR A 320 -17.46 7.29 -27.85
N VAL A 321 -18.46 7.17 -28.73
CA VAL A 321 -18.31 6.59 -30.08
C VAL A 321 -17.18 7.23 -30.89
N LYS A 322 -16.99 8.54 -30.73
CA LYS A 322 -16.06 9.34 -31.53
C LYS A 322 -14.59 9.01 -31.30
N TYR A 323 -14.24 8.34 -30.19
CA TYR A 323 -12.86 7.96 -29.93
C TYR A 323 -12.47 6.62 -30.57
N GLY A 324 -13.44 5.79 -30.98
CA GLY A 324 -13.19 4.55 -31.72
C GLY A 324 -12.16 3.61 -31.08
N TRP A 325 -12.05 3.63 -29.74
CA TRP A 325 -10.96 3.01 -29.01
C TRP A 325 -11.28 1.58 -28.58
N ASP A 326 -10.27 0.71 -28.65
CA ASP A 326 -10.30 -0.67 -28.19
C ASP A 326 -8.87 -1.14 -27.88
N GLN A 327 -8.60 -1.57 -26.65
CA GLN A 327 -7.28 -2.11 -26.27
C GLN A 327 -7.16 -3.64 -26.34
N HIS A 328 -8.26 -4.39 -26.52
CA HIS A 328 -8.25 -5.84 -26.31
C HIS A 328 -8.97 -6.67 -27.39
N TYR A 329 -9.94 -6.13 -28.12
CA TYR A 329 -10.91 -6.92 -28.88
C TYR A 329 -11.12 -6.40 -30.30
N LYS A 330 -10.08 -6.51 -31.16
CA LYS A 330 -10.09 -6.06 -32.56
C LYS A 330 -11.47 -6.25 -33.22
N GLY A 331 -12.22 -5.16 -33.38
CA GLY A 331 -13.55 -5.15 -34.01
C GLY A 331 -14.74 -4.88 -33.07
N ASN A 332 -14.54 -4.74 -31.77
CA ASN A 332 -15.56 -4.35 -30.78
C ASN A 332 -15.21 -3.02 -30.13
N TYR A 333 -15.80 -1.93 -30.63
CA TYR A 333 -15.58 -0.58 -30.16
C TYR A 333 -16.29 -0.31 -28.83
N TYR A 334 -15.57 0.28 -27.86
CA TYR A 334 -16.21 0.99 -26.74
C TYR A 334 -17.00 2.19 -27.30
N GLY A 335 -18.16 2.50 -26.70
CA GLY A 335 -18.92 3.71 -27.01
C GLY A 335 -19.99 3.60 -28.10
N ARG A 336 -20.56 2.41 -28.35
CA ARG A 336 -21.71 2.27 -29.27
C ARG A 336 -23.04 2.34 -28.51
N PRO A 337 -24.12 2.94 -29.04
CA PRO A 337 -25.44 2.82 -28.43
C PRO A 337 -25.79 1.33 -28.18
N PRO A 338 -26.40 1.00 -27.03
CA PRO A 338 -26.69 -0.40 -26.72
C PRO A 338 -27.71 -0.96 -27.72
N THR A 339 -27.45 -2.18 -28.17
CA THR A 339 -28.35 -2.95 -29.05
C THR A 339 -28.66 -4.28 -28.39
N ASN A 340 -29.91 -4.71 -28.46
CA ASN A 340 -30.31 -6.01 -27.96
C ASN A 340 -29.60 -7.09 -28.79
N PRO A 341 -28.75 -7.94 -28.18
CA PRO A 341 -27.87 -8.83 -28.93
C PRO A 341 -28.61 -10.01 -29.58
N TYR A 342 -29.89 -10.22 -29.25
CA TYR A 342 -30.72 -11.31 -29.76
C TYR A 342 -31.63 -10.86 -30.91
N THR A 343 -32.16 -9.64 -30.82
CA THR A 343 -33.12 -9.09 -31.79
C THR A 343 -32.52 -8.03 -32.72
N ASN A 344 -31.29 -7.58 -32.43
CA ASN A 344 -30.58 -6.50 -33.12
C ASN A 344 -31.33 -5.16 -33.13
N LYS A 345 -32.24 -4.93 -32.18
CA LYS A 345 -32.95 -3.66 -32.00
C LYS A 345 -32.13 -2.72 -31.13
N SER A 346 -32.17 -1.42 -31.43
CA SER A 346 -31.60 -0.39 -30.56
C SER A 346 -32.35 -0.37 -29.22
N ILE A 347 -31.60 -0.22 -28.12
CA ILE A 347 -32.10 -0.04 -26.77
C ILE A 347 -31.71 1.37 -26.30
N GLU A 348 -32.50 1.95 -25.40
CA GLU A 348 -32.14 3.15 -24.68
C GLU A 348 -30.92 2.90 -23.77
N TYR A 349 -29.96 3.83 -23.76
CA TYR A 349 -28.94 3.84 -22.72
C TYR A 349 -29.51 4.55 -21.49
N THR A 350 -29.97 3.78 -20.50
CA THR A 350 -30.74 4.33 -19.37
C THR A 350 -29.96 5.43 -18.65
N GLY A 351 -30.61 6.57 -18.46
CA GLY A 351 -30.02 7.72 -17.80
C GLY A 351 -29.03 8.52 -18.65
N TYR A 352 -28.97 8.29 -19.96
CA TYR A 352 -28.17 9.10 -20.87
C TYR A 352 -28.64 10.55 -20.88
N VAL A 353 -27.69 11.48 -20.88
CA VAL A 353 -27.89 12.91 -21.10
C VAL A 353 -27.12 13.26 -22.36
N GLU A 354 -27.78 13.96 -23.29
CA GLU A 354 -27.14 14.40 -24.53
C GLU A 354 -26.08 15.45 -24.20
N VAL A 355 -24.84 15.20 -24.66
CA VAL A 355 -23.64 15.98 -24.39
C VAL A 355 -22.77 16.08 -25.65
N ASP A 356 -21.85 17.03 -25.70
CA ASP A 356 -21.00 17.27 -26.87
C ASP A 356 -19.74 16.39 -26.88
N ASP A 357 -19.13 16.19 -25.71
CA ASP A 357 -17.90 15.42 -25.53
C ASP A 357 -17.91 14.57 -24.27
N PHE A 358 -17.71 13.26 -24.42
CA PHE A 358 -17.69 12.34 -23.27
C PHE A 358 -16.62 12.71 -22.25
N LEU A 359 -15.44 13.17 -22.68
CA LEU A 359 -14.35 13.48 -21.74
C LEU A 359 -14.68 14.76 -20.97
N ASP A 360 -15.07 15.83 -21.66
CA ASP A 360 -15.33 17.13 -21.04
C ASP A 360 -16.65 17.19 -20.27
N ASP A 361 -17.70 16.52 -20.76
CA ASP A 361 -19.05 16.64 -20.22
C ASP A 361 -19.46 15.47 -19.33
N ILE A 362 -18.75 14.32 -19.37
CA ILE A 362 -19.05 13.12 -18.57
C ILE A 362 -17.88 12.69 -17.68
N GLN A 363 -16.76 12.27 -18.28
CA GLN A 363 -15.63 11.65 -17.58
C GLN A 363 -15.00 12.62 -16.57
N ASN A 364 -14.62 13.81 -17.03
CA ASN A 364 -13.93 14.79 -16.20
C ASN A 364 -14.83 15.31 -15.06
N PRO A 365 -16.10 15.74 -15.29
CA PRO A 365 -16.96 16.20 -14.20
C PRO A 365 -17.25 15.13 -13.16
N GLN A 366 -17.34 13.86 -13.56
CA GLN A 366 -17.49 12.74 -12.62
C GLN A 366 -16.23 12.56 -11.76
N ILE A 367 -15.04 12.57 -12.37
CA ILE A 367 -13.77 12.48 -11.65
C ILE A 367 -13.59 13.67 -10.70
N GLU A 368 -13.91 14.89 -11.14
CA GLU A 368 -13.85 16.10 -10.31
C GLU A 368 -14.80 16.03 -9.10
N ALA A 369 -15.97 15.42 -9.25
CA ALA A 369 -16.84 15.15 -8.10
C ALA A 369 -16.11 14.27 -7.07
N LEU A 370 -15.40 13.21 -7.50
CA LEU A 370 -14.62 12.36 -6.60
C LEU A 370 -13.53 13.16 -5.85
N PHE A 371 -12.91 14.12 -6.52
CA PHE A 371 -11.90 15.00 -5.93
C PHE A 371 -12.46 15.96 -4.89
N TYR A 372 -13.46 16.76 -5.28
CA TYR A 372 -13.86 17.94 -4.53
C TYR A 372 -15.07 17.72 -3.63
N LYS A 373 -15.92 16.73 -3.93
CA LYS A 373 -17.10 16.38 -3.12
C LYS A 373 -16.83 15.17 -2.22
N TYR A 374 -16.17 14.15 -2.74
CA TYR A 374 -15.87 12.92 -1.99
C TYR A 374 -14.47 12.91 -1.36
N GLU A 375 -13.65 13.92 -1.67
CA GLU A 375 -12.34 14.10 -1.05
C GLU A 375 -11.43 12.87 -1.18
N THR A 376 -11.43 12.18 -2.32
CA THR A 376 -10.64 10.96 -2.50
C THR A 376 -9.14 11.18 -2.22
N GLU A 377 -8.51 10.21 -1.56
CA GLU A 377 -7.06 10.17 -1.25
C GLU A 377 -6.29 9.30 -2.26
N ILE A 378 -6.98 8.37 -2.95
CA ILE A 378 -6.42 7.48 -3.96
C ILE A 378 -7.36 7.46 -5.15
N LEU A 379 -6.92 7.94 -6.32
CA LEU A 379 -7.64 7.73 -7.57
C LEU A 379 -7.12 6.47 -8.26
N TRP A 380 -7.96 5.42 -8.28
CA TRP A 380 -7.64 4.16 -8.94
C TRP A 380 -8.37 4.09 -10.28
N CYS A 381 -7.72 4.47 -11.38
CA CYS A 381 -8.36 4.40 -12.69
C CYS A 381 -8.22 3.01 -13.30
N ASP A 382 -9.04 2.69 -14.29
CA ASP A 382 -8.94 1.40 -14.96
C ASP A 382 -9.07 1.50 -16.47
N ILE A 383 -8.48 0.50 -17.14
CA ILE A 383 -8.39 0.31 -18.59
C ILE A 383 -7.59 1.41 -19.32
N GLY A 384 -7.65 2.67 -18.88
CA GLY A 384 -7.06 3.80 -19.57
C GLY A 384 -7.89 4.20 -20.79
N GLY A 385 -7.24 4.43 -21.93
CA GLY A 385 -7.90 4.91 -23.16
C GLY A 385 -8.07 6.43 -23.21
N PRO A 386 -8.95 6.94 -24.10
CA PRO A 386 -9.27 8.36 -24.22
C PRO A 386 -9.48 9.05 -22.87
N ASN A 387 -8.68 10.07 -22.62
CA ASN A 387 -8.68 10.82 -21.38
C ASN A 387 -8.11 12.23 -21.59
N LYS A 388 -8.41 13.11 -20.65
CA LYS A 388 -7.73 14.41 -20.46
C LYS A 388 -7.13 14.49 -19.06
N ALA A 389 -6.47 13.41 -18.62
CA ALA A 389 -6.01 13.27 -17.25
C ALA A 389 -5.17 14.46 -16.74
N PRO A 390 -4.26 15.08 -17.54
CA PRO A 390 -3.55 16.26 -17.09
C PRO A 390 -4.43 17.44 -16.69
N ASP A 391 -5.59 17.61 -17.34
CA ASP A 391 -6.50 18.74 -17.12
C ASP A 391 -7.22 18.63 -15.78
N VAL A 392 -7.46 17.41 -15.28
CA VAL A 392 -8.14 17.15 -14.00
C VAL A 392 -7.18 16.81 -12.85
N LEU A 393 -6.09 16.09 -13.12
CA LEU A 393 -5.13 15.68 -12.10
C LEU A 393 -4.30 16.87 -11.59
N ALA A 394 -3.82 17.76 -12.45
CA ALA A 394 -2.99 18.88 -12.00
C ALA A 394 -3.75 19.83 -11.04
N PRO A 395 -5.00 20.27 -11.33
CA PRO A 395 -5.80 21.04 -10.37
C PRO A 395 -6.07 20.28 -9.07
N TRP A 396 -6.34 18.97 -9.14
CA TRP A 396 -6.57 18.15 -7.95
C TRP A 396 -5.34 18.04 -7.05
N LEU A 397 -4.16 17.78 -7.62
CA LEU A 397 -2.91 17.71 -6.87
C LEU A 397 -2.59 19.06 -6.20
N ASN A 398 -2.79 20.17 -6.91
CA ASN A 398 -2.60 21.52 -6.36
C ASN A 398 -3.61 21.80 -5.24
N TRP A 399 -4.89 21.49 -5.45
CA TRP A 399 -5.94 21.66 -4.44
C TRP A 399 -5.68 20.81 -3.20
N ALA A 400 -5.28 19.55 -3.37
CA ALA A 400 -4.99 18.64 -2.28
C ALA A 400 -3.80 19.18 -1.46
N ARG A 401 -2.71 19.57 -2.14
CA ARG A 401 -1.56 20.23 -1.53
C ARG A 401 -2.00 21.45 -0.73
N ASP A 402 -2.77 22.37 -1.31
CA ASP A 402 -3.21 23.61 -0.64
C ASP A 402 -4.11 23.35 0.59
N LYS A 403 -4.71 22.15 0.67
CA LYS A 403 -5.44 21.65 1.85
C LYS A 403 -4.56 20.92 2.86
N GLY A 404 -3.24 20.86 2.64
CA GLY A 404 -2.30 20.11 3.47
C GLY A 404 -2.44 18.59 3.31
N ARG A 405 -2.95 18.10 2.17
CA ARG A 405 -3.24 16.69 1.92
C ARG A 405 -2.32 16.14 0.84
N GLN A 406 -1.75 14.96 1.09
CA GLN A 406 -1.08 14.18 0.05
C GLN A 406 -2.04 13.13 -0.49
N VAL A 407 -2.11 13.02 -1.81
CA VAL A 407 -2.97 12.07 -2.54
C VAL A 407 -2.11 11.27 -3.52
N THR A 408 -2.66 10.22 -4.13
CA THR A 408 -1.92 9.36 -5.08
C THR A 408 -2.84 8.80 -6.14
N PHE A 409 -2.29 8.44 -7.30
CA PHE A 409 -3.06 7.80 -8.38
C PHE A 409 -2.25 6.72 -9.11
N ASN A 410 -2.95 5.74 -9.67
CA ASN A 410 -2.30 4.62 -10.33
C ASN A 410 -1.86 4.92 -11.79
N ASP A 411 -1.13 3.97 -12.38
CA ASP A 411 -0.62 4.02 -13.76
C ASP A 411 -1.68 3.80 -14.87
N ARG A 412 -2.96 3.70 -14.50
CA ARG A 412 -4.06 3.46 -15.45
C ARG A 412 -4.90 4.71 -15.72
N CYS A 413 -4.58 5.85 -15.10
CA CYS A 413 -5.33 7.10 -15.27
C CYS A 413 -5.04 7.85 -16.57
N GLY A 414 -4.14 7.36 -17.44
CA GLY A 414 -3.72 8.09 -18.66
C GLY A 414 -2.53 9.03 -18.45
N ALA A 415 -2.00 9.08 -17.23
CA ALA A 415 -0.69 9.63 -16.89
C ALA A 415 0.23 8.49 -16.41
N ALA A 416 1.52 8.79 -16.17
CA ALA A 416 2.50 7.77 -15.75
C ALA A 416 2.10 7.02 -14.46
N GLY A 417 1.34 7.67 -13.58
CA GLY A 417 0.95 7.13 -12.28
C GLY A 417 2.07 7.18 -11.25
N ASP A 418 1.70 7.16 -9.98
CA ASP A 418 2.66 7.10 -8.88
C ASP A 418 3.10 5.67 -8.56
N TYR A 419 2.32 4.68 -9.00
CA TYR A 419 2.59 3.25 -8.77
C TYR A 419 1.95 2.39 -9.86
N SER A 420 2.59 1.24 -10.14
CA SER A 420 2.08 0.27 -11.11
C SER A 420 1.08 -0.73 -10.52
N THR A 421 0.20 -1.30 -11.35
CA THR A 421 -0.93 -2.14 -10.90
C THR A 421 -0.98 -3.56 -11.50
N PRO A 422 -0.04 -4.45 -11.13
CA PRO A 422 -0.06 -5.83 -11.61
C PRO A 422 -1.28 -6.60 -11.09
N GLU A 423 -2.16 -6.99 -12.00
CA GLU A 423 -3.44 -7.66 -11.72
C GLU A 423 -3.32 -9.17 -11.95
N TYR A 424 -3.68 -9.98 -10.94
CA TYR A 424 -3.54 -11.46 -10.92
C TYR A 424 -2.15 -12.01 -11.31
N ALA A 425 -1.13 -11.16 -11.40
CA ALA A 425 0.21 -11.52 -11.82
C ALA A 425 1.05 -12.08 -10.65
N GLY A 426 2.09 -12.84 -11.00
CA GLY A 426 3.09 -13.27 -10.02
C GLY A 426 3.81 -12.08 -9.39
N ILE A 427 4.09 -12.18 -8.09
CA ILE A 427 4.77 -11.14 -7.33
C ILE A 427 6.29 -11.31 -7.46
N SER A 428 6.97 -10.25 -7.90
CA SER A 428 8.43 -10.19 -7.95
C SER A 428 8.91 -8.79 -7.57
N PHE A 429 10.15 -8.70 -7.12
CA PHE A 429 10.74 -7.45 -6.66
C PHE A 429 10.74 -6.39 -7.78
N LYS A 430 10.29 -5.19 -7.43
CA LYS A 430 10.43 -3.97 -8.24
C LYS A 430 10.94 -2.83 -7.37
N ALA A 431 11.96 -2.12 -7.87
CA ALA A 431 12.45 -0.93 -7.20
C ALA A 431 11.40 0.20 -7.21
N SER A 432 10.59 0.29 -8.27
CA SER A 432 9.43 1.19 -8.30
C SER A 432 8.26 0.63 -7.49
N LYS A 433 7.46 1.53 -6.94
CA LYS A 433 6.27 1.17 -6.17
C LYS A 433 5.25 0.46 -7.08
N PHE A 434 4.60 -0.56 -6.54
CA PHE A 434 3.44 -1.18 -7.17
C PHE A 434 2.38 -1.55 -6.14
N GLU A 435 1.17 -1.79 -6.62
CA GLU A 435 0.05 -2.32 -5.86
C GLU A 435 -0.54 -3.48 -6.66
N SER A 436 -0.30 -4.71 -6.21
CA SER A 436 -0.97 -5.85 -6.85
C SER A 436 -2.44 -5.89 -6.43
N ASN A 437 -3.29 -6.35 -7.36
CA ASN A 437 -4.72 -6.45 -7.11
C ASN A 437 -5.26 -7.78 -7.65
N ARG A 438 -6.26 -8.31 -6.94
CA ARG A 438 -6.98 -9.54 -7.25
C ARG A 438 -8.23 -9.70 -6.39
N GLY A 439 -9.18 -10.52 -6.82
CA GLY A 439 -10.30 -11.00 -6.02
C GLY A 439 -9.91 -12.00 -4.92
N LEU A 440 -10.72 -11.99 -3.85
CA LEU A 440 -10.95 -13.17 -3.00
C LEU A 440 -11.51 -14.33 -3.83
N ASP A 441 -12.41 -14.00 -4.75
CA ASP A 441 -12.73 -14.90 -5.84
C ASP A 441 -11.47 -14.99 -6.74
N PRO A 442 -10.93 -16.19 -6.95
CA PRO A 442 -9.66 -16.36 -7.65
C PRO A 442 -9.67 -15.88 -9.10
N PHE A 443 -10.83 -15.54 -9.67
CA PHE A 443 -10.92 -15.15 -11.08
C PHE A 443 -12.01 -14.11 -11.39
N SER A 444 -12.61 -13.48 -10.39
CA SER A 444 -13.61 -12.41 -10.59
C SER A 444 -13.42 -11.33 -9.53
N PHE A 445 -13.74 -10.08 -9.85
CA PHE A 445 -13.85 -9.05 -8.83
C PHE A 445 -15.30 -8.91 -8.34
N GLY A 446 -16.27 -8.86 -9.26
CA GLY A 446 -17.69 -8.88 -8.93
C GLY A 446 -18.11 -10.22 -8.36
N TYR A 447 -19.19 -10.22 -7.56
CA TYR A 447 -19.78 -11.46 -7.04
C TYR A 447 -20.14 -12.43 -8.18
N ASN A 448 -19.58 -13.64 -8.16
CA ASN A 448 -19.95 -14.74 -9.05
C ASN A 448 -20.67 -15.84 -8.25
N PHE A 449 -21.93 -16.12 -8.56
CA PHE A 449 -22.69 -17.13 -7.83
C PHE A 449 -22.22 -18.56 -8.13
N MET A 450 -21.41 -18.76 -9.18
CA MET A 450 -20.85 -20.06 -9.55
C MET A 450 -19.63 -20.46 -8.71
N THR A 451 -19.00 -19.51 -8.03
CA THR A 451 -17.83 -19.75 -7.17
C THR A 451 -18.29 -20.38 -5.85
N THR A 452 -17.79 -21.58 -5.56
CA THR A 452 -18.11 -22.30 -4.32
C THR A 452 -17.27 -21.78 -3.16
N ASP A 453 -17.73 -22.03 -1.93
CA ASP A 453 -17.08 -21.50 -0.73
C ASP A 453 -15.60 -21.95 -0.62
N ASP A 454 -15.28 -23.17 -1.03
CA ASP A 454 -13.93 -23.74 -1.00
C ASP A 454 -12.97 -23.21 -2.09
N GLU A 455 -13.47 -22.44 -3.05
CA GLU A 455 -12.66 -21.84 -4.11
C GLU A 455 -12.15 -20.42 -3.76
N TYR A 456 -12.78 -19.74 -2.80
CA TYR A 456 -12.29 -18.44 -2.34
C TYR A 456 -10.93 -18.55 -1.66
N LEU A 457 -10.08 -17.55 -1.86
CA LEU A 457 -8.79 -17.46 -1.17
C LEU A 457 -8.95 -17.60 0.34
N THR A 458 -8.18 -18.52 0.92
CA THR A 458 -8.12 -18.78 2.35
C THR A 458 -7.37 -17.67 3.10
N GLY A 459 -7.51 -17.63 4.43
CA GLY A 459 -6.73 -16.70 5.26
C GLY A 459 -5.22 -16.85 5.09
N GLU A 460 -4.74 -18.09 4.91
CA GLU A 460 -3.32 -18.40 4.63
C GLU A 460 -2.85 -17.78 3.32
N GLU A 461 -3.62 -17.95 2.24
CA GLU A 461 -3.26 -17.40 0.92
C GLU A 461 -3.26 -15.88 0.91
N ILE A 462 -4.19 -15.24 1.62
CA ILE A 462 -4.23 -13.78 1.79
C ILE A 462 -2.97 -13.30 2.51
N VAL A 463 -2.61 -13.93 3.63
CA VAL A 463 -1.42 -13.59 4.42
C VAL A 463 -0.13 -13.78 3.62
N ASN A 464 0.01 -14.90 2.92
CA ASN A 464 1.16 -15.19 2.07
C ASN A 464 1.28 -14.15 0.94
N THR A 465 0.17 -13.85 0.26
CA THR A 465 0.13 -12.84 -0.81
C THR A 465 0.51 -11.46 -0.30
N LEU A 466 0.03 -11.08 0.89
CA LEU A 466 0.37 -9.80 1.52
C LEU A 466 1.87 -9.70 1.83
N ILE A 467 2.44 -10.70 2.51
CA ILE A 467 3.87 -10.66 2.87
C ILE A 467 4.75 -10.68 1.62
N ASP A 468 4.40 -11.46 0.60
CA ASP A 468 5.11 -11.44 -0.69
C ASP A 468 5.09 -10.04 -1.32
N ASN A 469 3.95 -9.33 -1.29
CA ASN A 469 3.89 -7.94 -1.75
C ASN A 469 4.81 -7.03 -0.92
N VAL A 470 4.68 -7.06 0.41
CA VAL A 470 5.40 -6.18 1.34
C VAL A 470 6.91 -6.24 1.11
N VAL A 471 7.48 -7.45 1.07
CA VAL A 471 8.94 -7.61 0.94
C VAL A 471 9.45 -7.34 -0.46
N ASN A 472 8.58 -7.32 -1.47
CA ASN A 472 8.92 -7.01 -2.86
C ASN A 472 8.66 -5.55 -3.24
N ASN A 473 8.39 -4.67 -2.26
CA ASN A 473 8.08 -3.24 -2.42
C ASN A 473 6.64 -2.94 -2.91
N GLY A 474 5.74 -3.90 -2.79
CA GLY A 474 4.34 -3.78 -3.20
C GLY A 474 3.38 -3.44 -2.05
N ASN A 475 2.20 -2.97 -2.44
CA ASN A 475 0.97 -3.05 -1.64
C ASN A 475 0.07 -4.17 -2.23
N LEU A 476 -0.85 -4.71 -1.42
CA LEU A 476 -1.92 -5.59 -1.86
C LEU A 476 -3.26 -4.87 -1.73
N LEU A 477 -3.99 -4.75 -2.83
CA LEU A 477 -5.38 -4.33 -2.89
C LEU A 477 -6.26 -5.55 -3.18
N LEU A 478 -6.77 -6.17 -2.12
CA LEU A 478 -7.57 -7.40 -2.21
C LEU A 478 -9.05 -7.06 -2.38
N ASN A 479 -9.70 -7.64 -3.38
CA ASN A 479 -11.08 -7.35 -3.68
C ASN A 479 -12.08 -8.28 -2.98
N MET A 480 -13.14 -7.71 -2.43
CA MET A 480 -14.38 -8.42 -2.09
C MET A 480 -15.50 -8.08 -3.09
N GLY A 481 -16.37 -9.06 -3.35
CA GLY A 481 -17.49 -8.95 -4.28
C GLY A 481 -18.84 -9.12 -3.57
N PRO A 482 -19.52 -8.03 -3.18
CA PRO A 482 -20.82 -8.07 -2.51
C PRO A 482 -21.98 -8.48 -3.43
N LYS A 483 -23.04 -9.02 -2.81
CA LYS A 483 -24.31 -9.41 -3.44
C LYS A 483 -25.18 -8.18 -3.77
N PRO A 484 -26.18 -8.29 -4.66
CA PRO A 484 -26.97 -7.12 -5.08
C PRO A 484 -27.87 -6.53 -3.98
N ASP A 485 -28.12 -7.29 -2.89
CA ASP A 485 -28.80 -6.77 -1.71
C ASP A 485 -27.87 -6.04 -0.73
N GLY A 486 -26.57 -5.96 -1.01
CA GLY A 486 -25.56 -5.32 -0.17
C GLY A 486 -24.89 -6.25 0.84
N THR A 487 -25.28 -7.53 0.92
CA THR A 487 -24.59 -8.49 1.79
C THR A 487 -23.28 -8.99 1.19
N ILE A 488 -22.26 -9.17 2.01
CA ILE A 488 -20.99 -9.78 1.59
C ILE A 488 -21.12 -11.30 1.77
N PRO A 489 -20.72 -12.15 0.79
CA PRO A 489 -20.74 -13.60 0.95
C PRO A 489 -20.05 -14.06 2.24
N LYS A 490 -20.68 -14.98 2.98
CA LYS A 490 -20.21 -15.35 4.33
C LYS A 490 -18.77 -15.87 4.33
N GLN A 491 -18.41 -16.66 3.32
CA GLN A 491 -17.06 -17.20 3.21
C GLN A 491 -16.00 -16.12 2.98
N GLN A 492 -16.30 -15.09 2.16
CA GLN A 492 -15.41 -13.94 2.00
C GLN A 492 -15.18 -13.23 3.35
N GLN A 493 -16.23 -13.03 4.15
CA GLN A 493 -16.09 -12.45 5.50
C GLN A 493 -15.22 -13.32 6.40
N LEU A 494 -15.46 -14.64 6.43
CA LEU A 494 -14.69 -15.56 7.27
C LEU A 494 -13.20 -15.55 6.91
N ASN A 495 -12.86 -15.60 5.61
CA ASN A 495 -11.48 -15.60 5.16
C ASN A 495 -10.77 -14.27 5.44
N LEU A 496 -11.47 -13.13 5.27
CA LEU A 496 -10.94 -11.81 5.63
C LEU A 496 -10.70 -11.66 7.13
N LEU A 497 -11.64 -12.13 7.97
CA LEU A 497 -11.49 -12.08 9.43
C LEU A 497 -10.37 -13.01 9.91
N ASP A 498 -10.22 -14.19 9.28
CA ASP A 498 -9.18 -15.13 9.61
C ASP A 498 -7.77 -14.60 9.26
N ALA A 499 -7.61 -13.99 8.08
CA ALA A 499 -6.40 -13.27 7.71
C ALA A 499 -6.16 -12.06 8.62
N GLY A 500 -7.20 -11.28 8.90
CA GLY A 500 -7.13 -10.07 9.71
C GLY A 500 -6.67 -10.33 11.15
N ALA A 501 -7.07 -11.46 11.74
CA ALA A 501 -6.56 -11.89 13.04
C ALA A 501 -5.03 -12.03 13.04
N TRP A 502 -4.45 -12.61 11.99
CA TRP A 502 -3.00 -12.75 11.83
C TRP A 502 -2.34 -11.40 11.48
N ILE A 503 -2.89 -10.65 10.53
CA ILE A 503 -2.34 -9.36 10.07
C ILE A 503 -2.22 -8.38 11.25
N LYS A 504 -3.27 -8.28 12.08
CA LYS A 504 -3.28 -7.38 13.24
C LYS A 504 -2.23 -7.77 14.29
N SER A 505 -2.01 -9.07 14.55
CA SER A 505 -0.99 -9.50 15.51
C SER A 505 0.45 -9.36 15.01
N HIS A 506 0.64 -9.22 13.69
CA HIS A 506 1.95 -9.12 13.05
C HIS A 506 2.24 -7.74 12.46
N GLY A 507 1.40 -6.74 12.75
CA GLY A 507 1.35 -5.46 12.04
C GLY A 507 2.68 -4.71 12.00
N GLU A 508 3.51 -4.80 13.05
CA GLU A 508 4.82 -4.11 13.09
C GLU A 508 5.83 -4.65 12.06
N GLY A 509 5.69 -5.91 11.62
CA GLY A 509 6.49 -6.49 10.54
C GLY A 509 5.94 -6.21 9.14
N ILE A 510 4.78 -5.55 9.04
CA ILE A 510 4.05 -5.33 7.78
C ILE A 510 4.01 -3.83 7.48
N PHE A 511 3.36 -3.07 8.36
CA PHE A 511 3.07 -1.65 8.15
C PHE A 511 4.29 -0.81 8.51
N GLY A 512 4.55 0.23 7.73
CA GLY A 512 5.73 1.10 7.91
C GLY A 512 7.07 0.45 7.55
N THR A 513 7.12 -0.84 7.20
CA THR A 513 8.37 -1.49 6.78
C THR A 513 8.73 -1.16 5.34
N ARG A 514 9.95 -1.49 4.95
CA ARG A 514 10.48 -1.43 3.57
C ARG A 514 11.07 -2.78 3.19
N TYR A 515 11.19 -3.01 1.89
CA TYR A 515 11.91 -4.18 1.39
C TYR A 515 13.37 -4.11 1.86
N TRP A 516 13.97 -5.28 2.11
CA TRP A 516 15.40 -5.34 2.40
C TRP A 516 16.19 -5.43 1.08
N PRO A 517 17.04 -4.44 0.72
CA PRO A 517 17.66 -4.42 -0.62
C PRO A 517 18.64 -5.56 -0.90
N THR A 518 19.16 -6.23 0.13
CA THR A 518 20.13 -7.31 -0.02
C THR A 518 19.48 -8.64 -0.41
N ALA A 519 18.30 -8.95 0.11
CA ALA A 519 17.48 -10.08 -0.32
C ALA A 519 16.02 -9.85 0.09
N GLN A 520 15.07 -10.09 -0.80
CA GLN A 520 13.65 -10.03 -0.46
C GLN A 520 13.15 -11.39 0.05
N THR A 521 13.62 -12.47 -0.58
CA THR A 521 13.18 -13.84 -0.33
C THR A 521 14.36 -14.82 -0.34
N SER A 522 14.28 -15.90 0.45
CA SER A 522 15.18 -17.06 0.34
C SER A 522 14.49 -18.33 0.86
N GLY A 523 14.13 -19.23 -0.05
CA GLY A 523 13.29 -20.39 0.30
C GLY A 523 12.00 -19.95 1.01
N PRO A 524 11.74 -20.41 2.25
CA PRO A 524 10.57 -19.99 3.02
C PRO A 524 10.71 -18.60 3.66
N LEU A 525 11.88 -17.97 3.61
CA LEU A 525 12.15 -16.71 4.29
C LEU A 525 11.70 -15.51 3.44
N ARG A 526 11.16 -14.50 4.11
CA ARG A 526 10.85 -13.16 3.58
C ARG A 526 11.40 -12.12 4.55
N PHE A 527 11.97 -11.04 4.03
CA PHE A 527 12.68 -10.05 4.85
C PHE A 527 12.11 -8.65 4.67
N ALA A 528 11.86 -7.97 5.79
CA ALA A 528 11.44 -6.58 5.82
C ALA A 528 12.30 -5.79 6.82
N THR A 529 12.46 -4.50 6.59
CA THR A 529 13.26 -3.62 7.45
C THR A 529 12.45 -2.40 7.86
N ALA A 530 12.68 -1.93 9.08
CA ALA A 530 12.19 -0.68 9.63
C ALA A 530 13.36 0.09 10.26
N PRO A 531 13.23 1.39 10.56
CA PRO A 531 14.33 2.19 11.11
C PRO A 531 14.97 1.61 12.37
N GLU A 532 14.17 0.98 13.23
CA GLU A 532 14.61 0.47 14.54
C GLU A 532 14.61 -1.07 14.63
N ALA A 533 14.23 -1.76 13.55
CA ALA A 533 14.08 -3.21 13.58
C ALA A 533 14.26 -3.89 12.22
N PHE A 534 14.54 -5.18 12.27
CA PHE A 534 14.53 -6.07 11.12
C PHE A 534 13.59 -7.24 11.35
N TYR A 535 12.83 -7.62 10.33
CA TYR A 535 11.84 -8.67 10.40
C TYR A 535 12.19 -9.81 9.44
N ILE A 536 12.12 -11.03 9.98
CA ILE A 536 12.28 -12.27 9.24
C ILE A 536 10.98 -13.04 9.36
N HIS A 537 10.30 -13.24 8.24
CA HIS A 537 9.09 -14.02 8.15
C HIS A 537 9.42 -15.39 7.58
N HIS A 538 8.99 -16.46 8.25
CA HIS A 538 9.13 -17.82 7.77
C HIS A 538 7.76 -18.35 7.33
N VAL A 539 7.60 -18.55 6.02
CA VAL A 539 6.38 -19.11 5.41
C VAL A 539 6.26 -20.58 5.74
N GLY A 540 5.11 -20.96 6.31
CA GLY A 540 4.87 -22.30 6.84
C GLY A 540 5.64 -22.56 8.13
N LYS A 541 5.34 -23.70 8.76
CA LYS A 541 5.84 -24.05 10.08
C LYS A 541 7.37 -24.26 10.07
N PRO A 542 8.14 -23.49 10.87
CA PRO A 542 9.60 -23.64 10.92
C PRO A 542 10.04 -24.85 11.75
N SER A 543 11.28 -25.29 11.51
CA SER A 543 12.01 -26.22 12.38
C SER A 543 12.94 -25.48 13.35
N SER A 544 13.42 -26.18 14.37
CA SER A 544 14.40 -25.65 15.34
C SER A 544 15.66 -26.52 15.35
N PRO A 545 16.86 -25.92 15.26
CA PRO A 545 17.10 -24.49 15.09
C PRO A 545 16.73 -24.00 13.68
N LEU A 546 16.28 -22.74 13.58
CA LEU A 546 16.13 -22.07 12.30
C LEU A 546 17.50 -21.50 11.88
N VAL A 547 17.99 -21.91 10.72
CA VAL A 547 19.30 -21.48 10.18
C VAL A 547 19.08 -20.56 8.99
N ILE A 548 19.54 -19.30 9.13
CA ILE A 548 19.42 -18.25 8.13
C ILE A 548 20.81 -17.97 7.57
N LYS A 549 20.98 -18.16 6.26
CA LYS A 549 22.28 -18.02 5.57
C LYS A 549 22.46 -16.62 4.99
N GLU A 550 21.36 -15.90 4.84
CA GLU A 550 21.29 -14.55 4.33
C GLU A 550 21.90 -13.59 5.37
N PRO A 551 22.60 -12.54 4.92
CA PRO A 551 23.28 -11.63 5.83
C PRO A 551 22.30 -10.73 6.60
N VAL A 552 21.80 -11.15 7.75
CA VAL A 552 20.90 -10.33 8.57
C VAL A 552 21.66 -9.24 9.34
N PRO A 553 21.07 -8.05 9.56
CA PRO A 553 21.74 -6.92 10.22
C PRO A 553 21.74 -7.03 11.76
N TRP A 554 21.97 -8.24 12.29
CA TRP A 554 22.06 -8.50 13.72
C TRP A 554 23.48 -8.26 14.25
N VAL A 555 23.60 -7.66 15.43
CA VAL A 555 24.84 -7.64 16.21
C VAL A 555 24.59 -8.08 17.65
N GLU A 556 25.67 -8.44 18.35
CA GLU A 556 25.61 -8.80 19.76
C GLU A 556 25.01 -7.65 20.60
N GLY A 557 23.99 -7.98 21.39
CA GLY A 557 23.23 -7.01 22.19
C GLY A 557 21.88 -6.61 21.60
N ASP A 558 21.63 -6.86 20.31
CA ASP A 558 20.29 -6.72 19.73
C ASP A 558 19.33 -7.75 20.36
N LYS A 559 18.09 -7.34 20.60
CA LYS A 559 17.06 -8.22 21.19
C LYS A 559 16.28 -8.91 20.09
N VAL A 560 16.18 -10.24 20.17
CA VAL A 560 15.49 -11.05 19.17
C VAL A 560 14.24 -11.66 19.77
N THR A 561 13.07 -11.42 19.18
CA THR A 561 11.77 -11.88 19.68
C THR A 561 10.90 -12.50 18.61
N ALA A 562 10.06 -13.45 19.01
CA ALA A 562 8.92 -13.89 18.20
C ALA A 562 7.82 -12.82 18.22
N ILE A 563 7.20 -12.56 17.07
CA ILE A 563 6.08 -11.61 16.91
C ILE A 563 4.82 -12.39 16.58
N GLY A 564 3.71 -11.98 17.20
CA GLY A 564 2.38 -12.52 16.95
C GLY A 564 2.09 -13.87 17.61
N GLY A 565 0.87 -14.37 17.37
CA GLY A 565 0.38 -15.60 17.95
C GLY A 565 0.31 -15.58 19.49
N SER A 566 0.20 -16.76 20.10
CA SER A 566 0.14 -16.92 21.57
C SER A 566 1.49 -16.79 22.27
N ALA A 567 2.58 -16.68 21.50
CA ALA A 567 3.96 -16.61 22.02
C ALA A 567 4.65 -15.27 21.71
N ASP A 568 3.89 -14.27 21.30
CA ASP A 568 4.34 -12.89 21.05
C ASP A 568 5.25 -12.36 22.16
N GLY A 569 6.31 -11.65 21.77
CA GLY A 569 7.30 -11.08 22.68
C GLY A 569 8.25 -12.10 23.32
N THR A 570 8.17 -13.39 23.00
CA THR A 570 9.13 -14.39 23.49
C THR A 570 10.53 -14.06 22.97
N VAL A 571 11.47 -13.80 23.88
CA VAL A 571 12.89 -13.63 23.57
C VAL A 571 13.48 -14.96 23.10
N LEU A 572 14.24 -14.94 22.02
CA LEU A 572 14.81 -16.10 21.34
C LEU A 572 16.33 -16.14 21.52
N ASP A 573 16.85 -17.33 21.79
CA ASP A 573 18.30 -17.54 21.84
C ASP A 573 18.87 -17.57 20.42
N VAL A 574 19.88 -16.75 20.18
CA VAL A 574 20.50 -16.61 18.85
C VAL A 574 22.02 -16.76 18.92
N ALA A 575 22.62 -17.20 17.82
CA ALA A 575 24.06 -17.26 17.66
C ALA A 575 24.45 -17.07 16.19
N GLN A 576 25.63 -16.50 15.93
CA GLN A 576 26.31 -16.64 14.65
C GLN A 576 27.16 -17.91 14.65
N LYS A 577 26.97 -18.78 13.66
CA LYS A 577 27.76 -20.00 13.44
C LYS A 577 28.08 -20.15 11.97
N ASP A 578 29.36 -20.25 11.63
CA ASP A 578 29.84 -20.42 10.25
C ASP A 578 29.25 -19.41 9.25
N GLY A 579 29.10 -18.16 9.68
CA GLY A 579 28.52 -17.07 8.87
C GLY A 579 26.99 -17.09 8.74
N SER A 580 26.31 -18.05 9.37
CA SER A 580 24.84 -18.13 9.42
C SER A 580 24.30 -17.59 10.74
N PHE A 581 23.13 -16.97 10.69
CA PHE A 581 22.37 -16.57 11.87
C PHE A 581 21.44 -17.72 12.29
N VAL A 582 21.63 -18.22 13.51
CA VAL A 582 20.93 -19.41 14.02
C VAL A 582 20.02 -18.98 15.17
N VAL A 583 18.72 -19.26 15.03
CA VAL A 583 17.70 -18.93 16.03
C VAL A 583 17.15 -20.21 16.63
N GLN A 584 17.19 -20.33 17.96
CA GLN A 584 16.49 -21.41 18.67
C GLN A 584 15.02 -21.03 18.81
N LEU A 585 14.15 -21.86 18.24
CA LEU A 585 12.70 -21.68 18.34
C LEU A 585 12.15 -22.68 19.38
N PRO A 586 11.67 -22.21 20.54
CA PRO A 586 10.99 -23.07 21.51
C PRO A 586 9.67 -23.62 20.93
N ASP A 587 9.24 -24.79 21.39
CA ASP A 587 7.98 -25.41 20.94
C ASP A 587 6.77 -24.47 21.05
N LYS A 588 6.70 -23.66 22.11
CA LYS A 588 5.62 -22.68 22.30
C LYS A 588 5.55 -21.64 21.18
N VAL A 589 6.67 -21.28 20.54
CA VAL A 589 6.71 -20.35 19.41
C VAL A 589 6.28 -21.08 18.14
N ILE A 590 6.80 -22.29 17.91
CA ILE A 590 6.49 -23.12 16.74
C ILE A 590 5.00 -23.52 16.70
N GLN A 591 4.38 -23.77 17.86
CA GLN A 591 2.97 -24.16 17.96
C GLN A 591 2.04 -22.96 18.22
N GLY A 592 2.60 -21.81 18.58
CA GLY A 592 1.83 -20.65 19.03
C GLY A 592 1.29 -19.76 17.92
N ASP A 593 1.59 -20.08 16.66
CA ASP A 593 1.25 -19.26 15.52
C ASP A 593 0.84 -20.11 14.31
N LYS A 594 0.42 -19.45 13.22
CA LYS A 594 -0.05 -20.07 11.97
C LYS A 594 0.37 -19.26 10.75
N TYR A 595 0.34 -19.91 9.59
CA TYR A 595 0.67 -19.36 8.26
C TYR A 595 2.12 -18.91 8.10
N ILE A 596 2.53 -17.88 8.83
CA ILE A 596 3.86 -17.28 8.77
C ILE A 596 4.32 -16.96 10.19
N TRP A 597 5.52 -17.42 10.57
CA TRP A 597 6.16 -17.10 11.84
C TRP A 597 7.07 -15.91 11.66
N THR A 598 6.95 -14.89 12.51
CA THR A 598 7.76 -13.67 12.39
C THR A 598 8.75 -13.53 13.54
N ILE A 599 9.99 -13.22 13.20
CA ILE A 599 11.07 -12.91 14.14
C ILE A 599 11.44 -11.45 13.95
N LYS A 600 11.49 -10.70 15.05
CA LYS A 600 12.00 -9.33 15.09
C LYS A 600 13.41 -9.32 15.68
N ILE A 601 14.31 -8.62 15.02
CA ILE A 601 15.57 -8.16 15.57
C ILE A 601 15.39 -6.68 15.88
N GLU A 602 15.24 -6.35 17.16
CA GLU A 602 15.17 -4.98 17.66
C GLU A 602 16.59 -4.47 17.85
N TYR A 603 16.93 -3.37 17.16
CA TYR A 603 18.28 -2.82 17.21
C TYR A 603 18.56 -2.21 18.58
N LYS A 604 19.69 -2.56 19.17
CA LYS A 604 20.15 -1.94 20.41
C LYS A 604 20.37 -0.44 20.18
N THR A 605 19.74 0.38 21.02
CA THR A 605 20.00 1.83 21.12
C THR A 605 20.50 2.13 22.53
N GLY A 606 21.56 2.93 22.66
CA GLY A 606 22.17 3.23 23.95
C GLY A 606 22.98 2.07 24.56
N ASN A 607 23.54 2.34 25.75
CA ASN A 607 24.32 1.36 26.51
C ASN A 607 23.45 0.49 27.41
#